data_AF-A0A0Q4QVV0-F1
#
_entry.id   AF-A0A0Q4QVV0-F1
#
_cell.length_a   1.000
_cell.length_b   1.000
_cell.length_c   1.000
_cell.angle_alpha   90.00
_cell.angle_beta   90.00
_cell.angle_gamma   90.00
#
_symmetry.space_group_name_H-M   'P 1'
#
loop_
_entity.id
_entity.type
_entity.pdbx_description
1 polymer ?
#
loop_
_entity_poly.entity_id
_entity_poly.type
_entity_poly.pdbx_seq_one_letter_code
_entity_poly.pdbx_strand_id
1 'polypeptide(L)'
;MIEITPAIMGPGIEEEYADALAAIADLRRALGDRQLTNDTPDGRVLLEVGWIEQEIRRQRLPIPVDASYAGTIYYLVGSNELLHVSGVLDPAGIKNALGRLYRVLQGIGLVKPRHVPVLIAMIDDLCGDADKVRDRLNAEEREVIDDIRAQGVLLKRGEWPPYRQPQDRFFRYEAPNLNSLDLNFGNRAAGISASLFDGWRPYPSKKPPLAAPVPGLYRRHRPCRRNLTADFPKL
;
A
#
# COMPACT_ATOMS: atom_id res chain seq x y z
N MET A 1 9.85 1.41 25.90
CA MET A 1 9.03 2.37 25.11
C MET A 1 9.95 3.31 24.35
N ILE A 2 9.94 3.25 23.01
CA ILE A 2 10.66 4.20 22.15
C ILE A 2 9.80 5.46 21.98
N GLU A 3 10.39 6.64 22.12
CA GLU A 3 9.71 7.90 21.86
C GLU A 3 9.42 8.07 20.37
N ILE A 4 8.15 8.33 20.02
CA ILE A 4 7.73 8.53 18.62
C ILE A 4 7.92 10.00 18.24
N THR A 5 8.92 10.26 17.39
CA THR A 5 9.29 11.61 16.95
C THR A 5 8.86 11.87 15.49
N PRO A 6 8.80 13.13 15.03
CA PRO A 6 8.57 13.46 13.61
C PRO A 6 9.59 12.81 12.68
N ALA A 7 10.85 12.65 13.12
CA ALA A 7 11.89 11.97 12.36
C ALA A 7 11.57 10.48 12.14
N ILE A 8 10.98 9.81 13.14
CA ILE A 8 10.50 8.44 13.03
C ILE A 8 9.28 8.38 12.09
N MET A 9 8.26 9.22 12.32
CA MET A 9 7.02 9.23 11.51
C MET A 9 7.30 9.51 10.02
N GLY A 10 8.27 10.37 9.74
CA GLY A 10 8.69 10.74 8.39
C GLY A 10 7.86 11.86 7.76
N PRO A 11 8.11 12.17 6.47
CA PRO A 11 7.62 13.38 5.81
C PRO A 11 6.09 13.47 5.72
N GLY A 12 5.40 12.33 5.79
CA GLY A 12 3.95 12.29 5.62
C GLY A 12 3.57 12.09 4.17
N ILE A 13 2.74 12.98 3.63
CA ILE A 13 2.09 12.76 2.35
C ILE A 13 3.07 12.81 1.16
N GLU A 14 4.14 13.59 1.27
CA GLU A 14 5.16 13.73 0.24
C GLU A 14 5.89 12.40 0.01
N GLU A 15 6.16 11.65 1.07
CA GLU A 15 6.78 10.32 0.96
C GLU A 15 5.79 9.30 0.37
N GLU A 16 4.51 9.38 0.76
CA GLU A 16 3.46 8.51 0.22
C GLU A 16 3.25 8.76 -1.29
N TYR A 17 3.28 10.03 -1.71
CA TYR A 17 3.25 10.41 -3.12
C TYR A 17 4.48 9.93 -3.89
N ALA A 18 5.68 10.05 -3.31
CA ALA A 18 6.89 9.53 -3.93
C ALA A 18 6.83 8.01 -4.11
N ASP A 19 6.37 7.28 -3.09
CA ASP A 19 6.18 5.83 -3.16
C ASP A 19 5.14 5.44 -4.21
N ALA A 20 4.03 6.18 -4.31
CA ALA A 20 2.97 5.92 -5.28
C ALA A 20 3.46 6.17 -6.71
N LEU A 21 4.16 7.27 -6.95
CA LEU A 21 4.74 7.58 -8.27
C LEU A 21 5.79 6.55 -8.69
N ALA A 22 6.62 6.07 -7.76
CA ALA A 22 7.57 5.00 -8.03
C ALA A 22 6.87 3.69 -8.41
N ALA A 23 5.82 3.31 -7.68
CA ALA A 23 5.03 2.12 -7.98
C ALA A 23 4.27 2.24 -9.33
N ILE A 24 3.76 3.42 -9.67
CA ILE A 24 3.14 3.69 -10.99
C ILE A 24 4.19 3.54 -12.11
N ALA A 25 5.40 4.05 -11.92
CA ALA A 25 6.47 3.94 -12.91
C ALA A 25 6.86 2.47 -13.16
N ASP A 26 6.96 1.66 -12.10
CA ASP A 26 7.24 0.23 -12.23
C ASP A 26 6.12 -0.50 -12.96
N LEU A 27 4.85 -0.20 -12.63
CA LEU A 27 3.71 -0.81 -13.30
C LEU A 27 3.66 -0.43 -14.79
N ARG A 28 3.89 0.84 -15.14
CA ARG A 28 3.99 1.26 -16.54
C ARG A 28 5.12 0.55 -17.28
N ARG A 29 6.28 0.37 -16.64
CA ARG A 29 7.39 -0.38 -17.23
C ARG A 29 7.00 -1.83 -17.50
N ALA A 30 6.27 -2.47 -16.58
CA ALA A 30 5.79 -3.85 -16.75
C ALA A 30 4.69 -3.98 -17.82
N LEU A 31 3.87 -2.94 -18.00
CA LEU A 31 2.80 -2.90 -19.01
C LEU A 31 3.32 -2.52 -20.41
N GLY A 32 4.45 -1.80 -20.52
CA GLY A 32 5.02 -1.38 -21.79
C GLY A 32 4.15 -0.35 -22.54
N ASP A 33 4.24 -0.35 -23.88
CA ASP A 33 3.59 0.64 -24.76
C ASP A 33 2.11 0.33 -25.07
N ARG A 34 1.38 -0.23 -24.11
CA ARG A 34 -0.04 -0.57 -24.29
C ARG A 34 -0.92 0.67 -24.45
N GLN A 35 -2.01 0.50 -25.20
CA GLN A 35 -2.91 1.60 -25.51
C GLN A 35 -3.77 1.97 -24.30
N LEU A 36 -3.93 3.27 -24.06
CA LEU A 36 -4.89 3.79 -23.08
C LEU A 36 -6.31 3.66 -23.66
N THR A 37 -7.07 2.68 -23.16
CA THR A 37 -8.47 2.44 -23.55
C THR A 37 -9.27 1.86 -22.38
N ASN A 38 -10.58 2.04 -22.38
CA ASN A 38 -11.47 1.37 -21.42
C ASN A 38 -11.83 -0.07 -21.83
N ASP A 39 -11.45 -0.50 -23.03
CA ASP A 39 -11.91 -1.76 -23.62
C ASP A 39 -11.12 -2.98 -23.11
N THR A 40 -9.95 -2.77 -22.52
CA THR A 40 -9.08 -3.84 -22.04
C THR A 40 -8.67 -3.62 -20.57
N PRO A 41 -8.38 -4.70 -19.79
CA PRO A 41 -7.93 -4.57 -18.41
C PRO A 41 -6.68 -3.70 -18.26
N ASP A 42 -5.69 -3.90 -19.13
CA ASP A 42 -4.43 -3.14 -19.15
C ASP A 42 -4.64 -1.66 -19.52
N GLY A 43 -5.51 -1.37 -20.50
CA GLY A 43 -5.85 0.00 -20.86
C GLY A 43 -6.54 0.74 -19.72
N ARG A 44 -7.49 0.07 -19.02
CA ARG A 44 -8.20 0.64 -17.86
C ARG A 44 -7.24 0.97 -16.73
N VAL A 45 -6.29 0.08 -16.44
CA VAL A 45 -5.23 0.34 -15.46
C VAL A 45 -4.39 1.55 -15.87
N LEU A 46 -3.98 1.63 -17.13
CA LEU A 46 -3.17 2.76 -17.62
C LEU A 46 -3.91 4.10 -17.49
N LEU A 47 -5.22 4.11 -17.72
CA LEU A 47 -6.07 5.28 -17.50
C LEU A 47 -6.16 5.64 -16.01
N GLU A 48 -6.41 4.67 -15.13
CA GLU A 48 -6.52 4.89 -13.69
C GLU A 48 -5.19 5.38 -13.09
N VAL A 49 -4.05 4.76 -13.43
CA VAL A 49 -2.74 5.24 -12.95
C VAL A 49 -2.38 6.61 -13.53
N GLY A 50 -2.83 6.92 -14.74
CA GLY A 50 -2.69 8.27 -15.31
C GLY A 50 -3.45 9.30 -14.48
N TRP A 51 -4.67 8.96 -14.06
CA TRP A 51 -5.50 9.82 -13.22
C TRP A 51 -4.90 9.99 -11.82
N ILE A 52 -4.47 8.89 -11.19
CA ILE A 52 -3.80 8.92 -9.88
C ILE A 52 -2.55 9.81 -9.92
N GLU A 53 -1.68 9.62 -10.92
CA GLU A 53 -0.48 10.44 -11.09
C GLU A 53 -0.80 11.93 -11.21
N GLN A 54 -1.85 12.27 -11.97
CA GLN A 54 -2.31 13.64 -12.12
C GLN A 54 -2.75 14.24 -10.78
N GLU A 55 -3.55 13.52 -9.99
CA GLU A 55 -4.07 14.03 -8.71
C GLU A 55 -2.97 14.09 -7.64
N ILE A 56 -2.00 13.17 -7.66
CA ILE A 56 -0.77 13.25 -6.85
C ILE A 56 0.02 14.52 -7.17
N ARG A 57 0.30 14.78 -8.46
CA ARG A 57 1.03 15.99 -8.89
C ARG A 57 0.31 17.28 -8.53
N ARG A 58 -1.01 17.22 -8.35
CA ARG A 58 -1.86 18.33 -7.93
C ARG A 58 -2.09 18.38 -6.42
N GLN A 59 -1.51 17.46 -5.67
CA GLN A 59 -1.64 17.31 -4.22
C GLN A 59 -3.09 17.22 -3.75
N ARG A 60 -3.91 16.45 -4.45
CA ARG A 60 -5.35 16.26 -4.16
C ARG A 60 -5.73 14.85 -3.77
N LEU A 61 -4.84 13.89 -3.96
CA LEU A 61 -5.18 12.50 -3.72
C LEU A 61 -4.89 12.12 -2.26
N PRO A 62 -5.91 11.89 -1.41
CA PRO A 62 -5.63 11.30 -0.11
C PRO A 62 -5.07 9.89 -0.31
N ILE A 63 -4.04 9.55 0.47
CA ILE A 63 -3.60 8.17 0.70
C ILE A 63 -3.96 7.85 2.16
N PRO A 64 -4.55 6.70 2.52
CA PRO A 64 -5.12 5.70 1.63
C PRO A 64 -6.16 6.27 0.64
N VAL A 65 -6.15 5.73 -0.57
CA VAL A 65 -7.09 6.09 -1.64
C VAL A 65 -8.38 5.31 -1.42
N ASP A 66 -9.51 6.01 -1.42
CA ASP A 66 -10.83 5.37 -1.36
C ASP A 66 -11.04 4.45 -2.57
N ALA A 67 -11.64 3.28 -2.35
CA ALA A 67 -11.86 2.28 -3.39
C ALA A 67 -12.70 2.80 -4.58
N SER A 68 -13.55 3.80 -4.37
CA SER A 68 -14.31 4.47 -5.45
C SER A 68 -13.41 5.19 -6.47
N TYR A 69 -12.18 5.55 -6.09
CA TYR A 69 -11.20 6.23 -6.95
C TYR A 69 -10.16 5.29 -7.57
N ALA A 70 -9.93 4.11 -6.99
CA ALA A 70 -8.92 3.13 -7.43
C ALA A 70 -9.51 1.74 -7.69
N GLY A 71 -10.78 1.70 -8.11
CA GLY A 71 -11.55 0.45 -8.23
C GLY A 71 -10.94 -0.54 -9.22
N THR A 72 -10.31 -0.06 -10.29
CA THR A 72 -9.68 -0.92 -11.31
C THR A 72 -8.48 -1.65 -10.73
N ILE A 73 -7.57 -0.93 -10.06
CA ILE A 73 -6.41 -1.52 -9.39
C ILE A 73 -6.85 -2.52 -8.31
N TYR A 74 -7.85 -2.15 -7.50
CA TYR A 74 -8.35 -2.97 -6.40
C TYR A 74 -9.05 -4.25 -6.89
N TYR A 75 -9.72 -4.17 -8.03
CA TYR A 75 -10.31 -5.33 -8.68
C TYR A 75 -9.24 -6.25 -9.28
N LEU A 76 -8.33 -5.69 -10.08
CA LEU A 76 -7.41 -6.48 -10.89
C LEU A 76 -6.28 -7.13 -10.10
N VAL A 77 -5.95 -6.61 -8.90
CA VAL A 77 -5.01 -7.30 -7.99
C VAL A 77 -5.55 -8.66 -7.53
N GLY A 78 -6.88 -8.81 -7.46
CA GLY A 78 -7.55 -10.05 -7.05
C GLY A 78 -7.96 -10.95 -8.22
N SER A 79 -8.33 -10.38 -9.37
CA SER A 79 -8.89 -11.16 -10.50
C SER A 79 -7.84 -11.83 -11.38
N ASN A 80 -6.56 -11.43 -11.31
CA ASN A 80 -5.46 -11.88 -12.18
C ASN A 80 -5.70 -11.67 -13.69
N GLU A 81 -6.72 -10.93 -14.13
CA GLU A 81 -7.04 -10.73 -15.55
C GLU A 81 -5.87 -10.13 -16.35
N LEU A 82 -5.11 -9.22 -15.74
CA LEU A 82 -3.93 -8.61 -16.37
C LEU A 82 -2.84 -9.61 -16.74
N LEU A 83 -2.81 -10.77 -16.08
CA LEU A 83 -1.82 -11.82 -16.31
C LEU A 83 -2.14 -12.63 -17.58
N HIS A 84 -3.36 -12.52 -18.10
CA HIS A 84 -3.87 -13.27 -19.24
C HIS A 84 -4.03 -12.41 -20.50
N VAL A 85 -3.65 -11.13 -20.46
CA VAL A 85 -3.69 -10.23 -21.61
C VAL A 85 -2.68 -10.70 -22.68
N SER A 86 -3.13 -10.77 -23.94
CA SER A 86 -2.26 -11.16 -25.05
C SER A 86 -1.06 -10.21 -25.19
N GLY A 87 0.14 -10.76 -25.38
CA GLY A 87 1.38 -9.98 -25.48
C GLY A 87 2.02 -9.60 -24.15
N VAL A 88 1.52 -10.09 -23.01
CA VAL A 88 2.24 -10.05 -21.73
C VAL A 88 3.43 -11.00 -21.78
N LEU A 89 4.66 -10.46 -21.73
CA LEU A 89 5.89 -11.27 -21.70
C LEU A 89 6.34 -11.62 -20.27
N ASP A 90 5.96 -10.81 -19.28
CA ASP A 90 6.30 -11.02 -17.86
C ASP A 90 5.09 -10.85 -16.94
N PRO A 91 4.23 -11.88 -16.80
CA PRO A 91 3.08 -11.84 -15.91
C PRO A 91 3.48 -11.68 -14.43
N ALA A 92 4.61 -12.26 -14.02
CA ALA A 92 5.09 -12.17 -12.64
C ALA A 92 5.48 -10.73 -12.28
N GLY A 93 6.18 -10.03 -13.18
CA GLY A 93 6.51 -8.61 -13.04
C GLY A 93 5.27 -7.71 -12.92
N ILE A 94 4.25 -7.94 -13.75
CA ILE A 94 2.97 -7.20 -13.67
C ILE A 94 2.30 -7.43 -12.33
N LYS A 95 2.18 -8.70 -11.88
CA LYS A 95 1.56 -9.03 -10.59
C LYS A 95 2.27 -8.33 -9.44
N ASN A 96 3.61 -8.36 -9.44
CA ASN A 96 4.42 -7.73 -8.41
C ASN A 96 4.28 -6.20 -8.40
N ALA A 97 4.31 -5.57 -9.57
CA ALA A 97 4.16 -4.12 -9.70
C ALA A 97 2.76 -3.65 -9.29
N LEU A 98 1.72 -4.37 -9.71
CA LEU A 98 0.33 -4.09 -9.33
C LEU A 98 0.12 -4.28 -7.83
N GLY A 99 0.61 -5.38 -7.25
CA GLY A 99 0.53 -5.62 -5.81
C GLY A 99 1.31 -4.59 -4.98
N ARG A 100 2.43 -4.07 -5.51
CA ARG A 100 3.14 -2.94 -4.89
C ARG A 100 2.30 -1.66 -4.92
N LEU A 101 1.73 -1.31 -6.08
CA LEU A 101 0.88 -0.13 -6.20
C LEU A 101 -0.35 -0.23 -5.28
N TYR A 102 -1.04 -1.36 -5.30
CA TYR A 102 -2.18 -1.63 -4.41
C TYR A 102 -1.81 -1.39 -2.94
N ARG A 103 -0.70 -1.96 -2.45
CA ARG A 103 -0.25 -1.76 -1.06
C ARG A 103 0.03 -0.30 -0.71
N VAL A 104 0.63 0.45 -1.64
CA VAL A 104 0.90 1.88 -1.43
C VAL A 104 -0.39 2.69 -1.35
N LEU A 105 -1.35 2.41 -2.23
CA LEU A 105 -2.62 3.14 -2.29
C LEU A 105 -3.57 2.79 -1.14
N GLN A 106 -3.53 1.55 -0.64
CA GLN A 106 -4.37 1.11 0.48
C GLN A 106 -3.75 1.47 1.84
N GLY A 107 -2.42 1.53 1.90
CA GLY A 107 -1.67 1.69 3.14
C GLY A 107 -1.58 3.13 3.63
N ILE A 108 -1.27 3.27 4.91
CA ILE A 108 -1.01 4.57 5.55
C ILE A 108 0.45 5.00 5.36
N GLY A 109 1.06 4.67 4.21
CA GLY A 109 2.49 4.82 3.92
C GLY A 109 3.32 3.56 4.19
N LEU A 110 4.45 3.40 3.50
CA LEU A 110 5.28 2.20 3.58
C LEU A 110 6.28 2.23 4.75
N VAL A 111 6.66 1.05 5.26
CA VAL A 111 7.77 0.88 6.20
C VAL A 111 9.08 1.35 5.55
N LYS A 112 9.89 2.06 6.34
CA LYS A 112 11.23 2.53 6.00
C LYS A 112 12.21 2.06 7.09
N PRO A 113 13.53 2.05 6.84
CA PRO A 113 14.51 1.59 7.83
C PRO A 113 14.37 2.25 9.21
N ARG A 114 14.02 3.54 9.25
CA ARG A 114 13.78 4.30 10.49
C ARG A 114 12.60 3.80 11.34
N HIS A 115 11.66 3.03 10.76
CA HIS A 115 10.52 2.47 11.48
C HIS A 115 10.85 1.12 12.13
N VAL A 116 11.92 0.44 11.71
CA VAL A 116 12.26 -0.92 12.18
C VAL A 116 12.48 -0.98 13.70
N PRO A 117 13.23 -0.05 14.33
CA PRO A 117 13.39 -0.06 15.79
C PRO A 117 12.07 0.05 16.55
N VAL A 118 11.13 0.85 16.03
CA VAL A 118 9.80 1.00 16.62
C VAL A 118 8.99 -0.28 16.49
N LEU A 119 9.05 -0.94 15.34
CA LEU A 119 8.35 -2.21 15.13
C LEU A 119 8.89 -3.31 16.06
N ILE A 120 10.20 -3.35 16.28
CA ILE A 120 10.83 -4.22 17.28
C ILE A 120 10.30 -3.90 18.68
N ALA A 121 10.24 -2.63 19.07
CA ALA A 121 9.71 -2.24 20.38
C ALA A 121 8.23 -2.61 20.56
N MET A 122 7.40 -2.46 19.52
CA MET A 122 6.00 -2.87 19.56
C MET A 122 5.84 -4.37 19.80
N ILE A 123 6.69 -5.19 19.16
CA ILE A 123 6.74 -6.64 19.35
C ILE A 123 7.21 -6.98 20.77
N ASP A 124 8.31 -6.38 21.23
CA ASP A 124 8.85 -6.62 22.56
C ASP A 124 7.85 -6.23 23.66
N ASP A 125 7.18 -5.08 23.53
CA ASP A 125 6.15 -4.63 24.47
C ASP A 125 4.94 -5.58 24.47
N LEU A 126 4.51 -6.10 23.30
CA LEU A 126 3.37 -7.01 23.21
C LEU A 126 3.70 -8.37 23.85
N CYS A 127 4.86 -8.93 23.52
CA CYS A 127 5.33 -10.19 24.09
C CYS A 127 5.57 -10.07 25.60
N GLY A 128 6.16 -8.97 26.06
CA GLY A 128 6.40 -8.71 27.48
C GLY A 128 5.11 -8.62 28.29
N ASP A 129 4.06 -8.02 27.72
CA ASP A 129 2.74 -8.00 28.36
C ASP A 129 2.08 -9.39 28.37
N ALA A 130 2.20 -10.15 27.29
CA ALA A 130 1.69 -11.53 27.23
C ALA A 130 2.42 -12.45 28.21
N ASP A 131 3.72 -12.25 28.45
CA ASP A 131 4.50 -13.06 29.39
C ASP A 131 4.04 -12.86 30.85
N LYS A 132 3.52 -11.69 31.21
CA LYS A 132 2.94 -11.43 32.56
C LYS A 132 1.71 -12.30 32.86
N VAL A 133 1.06 -12.80 31.81
CA VAL A 133 -0.19 -13.58 31.90
C VAL A 133 -0.05 -14.95 31.25
N ARG A 134 1.20 -15.40 31.00
CA ARG A 134 1.53 -16.63 30.27
C ARG A 134 0.84 -17.87 30.84
N ASP A 135 0.75 -17.97 32.17
CA ASP A 135 0.10 -19.09 32.86
C ASP A 135 -1.39 -19.21 32.57
N ARG A 136 -2.03 -18.11 32.17
CA ARG A 136 -3.46 -18.03 31.83
C ARG A 136 -3.73 -18.27 30.33
N LEU A 137 -2.68 -18.27 29.50
CA LEU A 137 -2.80 -18.48 28.07
C LEU A 137 -2.95 -19.97 27.76
N ASN A 138 -3.86 -20.31 26.86
CA ASN A 138 -3.95 -21.66 26.31
C ASN A 138 -2.77 -21.95 25.34
N ALA A 139 -2.66 -23.18 24.86
CA ALA A 139 -1.55 -23.60 23.99
C ALA A 139 -1.49 -22.79 22.67
N GLU A 140 -2.63 -22.47 22.07
CA GLU A 140 -2.72 -21.73 20.81
C GLU A 140 -2.34 -20.25 21.00
N GLU A 141 -2.81 -19.63 22.08
CA GLU A 141 -2.44 -18.25 22.43
C GLU A 141 -0.93 -18.14 22.68
N ARG A 142 -0.32 -19.15 23.32
CA ARG A 142 1.14 -19.21 23.51
C ARG A 142 1.88 -19.36 22.18
N GLU A 143 1.38 -20.20 21.27
CA GLU A 143 1.97 -20.37 19.93
C GLU A 143 1.97 -19.06 19.15
N VAL A 144 0.87 -18.29 19.21
CA VAL A 144 0.78 -16.97 18.56
C VAL A 144 1.83 -16.00 19.13
N ILE A 145 1.98 -15.93 20.45
CA ILE A 145 2.97 -15.04 21.09
C ILE A 145 4.40 -15.47 20.75
N ASP A 146 4.69 -16.77 20.78
CA ASP A 146 6.01 -17.30 20.48
C ASP A 146 6.37 -17.05 18.99
N ASP A 147 5.40 -17.13 18.09
CA ASP A 147 5.56 -16.79 16.67
C ASP A 147 5.80 -15.28 16.44
N ILE A 148 5.03 -14.40 17.10
CA ILE A 148 5.28 -12.94 17.07
C ILE A 148 6.70 -12.63 17.58
N ARG A 149 7.11 -13.29 18.68
CA ARG A 149 8.46 -13.14 19.24
C ARG A 149 9.53 -13.58 18.24
N ALA A 150 9.31 -14.68 17.51
CA ALA A 150 10.23 -15.15 16.47
C ALA A 150 10.40 -14.10 15.36
N GLN A 151 9.32 -13.42 14.95
CA GLN A 151 9.42 -12.33 13.97
C GLN A 151 10.25 -11.14 14.49
N GLY A 152 10.11 -10.80 15.79
CA GLY A 152 10.94 -9.78 16.43
C GLY A 152 12.43 -10.13 16.42
N VAL A 153 12.79 -11.41 16.60
CA VAL A 153 14.18 -11.89 16.53
C VAL A 153 14.76 -11.72 15.12
N LEU A 154 13.99 -12.00 14.07
CA LEU A 154 14.42 -11.76 12.68
C LEU A 154 14.73 -10.28 12.44
N LEU A 155 13.82 -9.38 12.83
CA LEU A 155 14.03 -7.94 12.68
C LEU A 155 15.29 -7.45 13.41
N LYS A 156 15.57 -7.97 14.61
CA LYS A 156 16.79 -7.66 15.38
C LYS A 156 18.08 -8.09 14.68
N ARG A 157 18.01 -9.09 13.79
CA ARG A 157 19.13 -9.54 12.93
C ARG A 157 19.24 -8.77 11.62
N GLY A 158 18.34 -7.82 11.37
CA GLY A 158 18.25 -7.10 10.08
C GLY A 158 17.55 -7.91 8.99
N GLU A 159 16.87 -8.99 9.33
CA GLU A 159 16.11 -9.84 8.41
C GLU A 159 14.64 -9.45 8.41
N TRP A 160 13.98 -9.52 7.26
CA TRP A 160 12.54 -9.29 7.16
C TRP A 160 11.79 -10.63 7.19
N PRO A 161 10.69 -10.75 7.96
CA PRO A 161 9.85 -11.95 7.94
C PRO A 161 9.40 -12.36 6.53
N PRO A 162 9.33 -13.67 6.24
CA PRO A 162 8.80 -14.14 4.98
C PRO A 162 7.32 -13.74 4.83
N TYR A 163 6.87 -13.58 3.60
CA TYR A 163 5.46 -13.30 3.31
C TYR A 163 4.56 -14.42 3.84
N ARG A 164 3.40 -14.03 4.39
CA ARG A 164 2.35 -14.95 4.84
C ARG A 164 1.01 -14.57 4.21
N GLN A 165 0.24 -15.59 3.82
CA GLN A 165 -1.12 -15.40 3.36
C GLN A 165 -1.97 -14.77 4.47
N PRO A 166 -2.98 -13.94 4.15
CA PRO A 166 -3.81 -13.27 5.16
C PRO A 166 -4.36 -14.21 6.25
N GLN A 167 -4.78 -15.42 5.88
CA GLN A 167 -5.29 -16.42 6.82
C GLN A 167 -4.22 -17.03 7.74
N ASP A 168 -2.95 -16.97 7.35
CA ASP A 168 -1.81 -17.50 8.12
C ASP A 168 -1.11 -16.40 8.94
N ARG A 169 -1.59 -15.16 8.83
CA ARG A 169 -1.19 -14.08 9.75
C ARG A 169 -1.83 -14.35 11.11
N PHE A 170 -1.47 -13.58 12.14
CA PHE A 170 -1.73 -13.84 13.58
C PHE A 170 -3.21 -13.94 14.03
N PHE A 171 -4.13 -14.33 13.15
CA PHE A 171 -5.57 -14.48 13.34
C PHE A 171 -5.94 -15.96 13.54
N ARG A 172 -5.65 -16.51 14.72
CA ARG A 172 -6.52 -17.56 15.27
C ARG A 172 -7.63 -16.85 16.02
N TYR A 173 -8.80 -16.80 15.39
CA TYR A 173 -9.96 -16.06 15.87
C TYR A 173 -10.40 -16.63 17.22
N GLU A 174 -10.58 -15.74 18.19
CA GLU A 174 -10.84 -16.01 19.62
C GLU A 174 -9.60 -16.31 20.47
N ALA A 175 -8.88 -15.24 20.83
CA ALA A 175 -7.97 -15.24 21.97
C ALA A 175 -8.63 -14.54 23.17
N PRO A 176 -9.59 -15.21 23.86
CA PRO A 176 -10.40 -14.57 24.89
C PRO A 176 -9.54 -14.07 26.05
N ASN A 177 -8.43 -14.74 26.39
CA ASN A 177 -7.56 -14.27 27.47
C ASN A 177 -6.73 -13.07 27.00
N LEU A 178 -6.16 -13.12 25.79
CA LEU A 178 -5.37 -12.01 25.26
C LEU A 178 -6.21 -10.73 25.05
N ASN A 179 -7.50 -10.87 24.73
CA ASN A 179 -8.40 -9.73 24.53
C ASN A 179 -9.08 -9.24 25.82
N SER A 180 -9.31 -10.10 26.82
CA SER A 180 -10.03 -9.73 28.06
C SER A 180 -9.16 -9.06 29.13
N LEU A 181 -7.85 -8.94 28.90
CA LEU A 181 -6.89 -8.45 29.89
C LEU A 181 -6.48 -6.98 29.69
N ASP A 182 -7.30 -6.18 29.01
CA ASP A 182 -7.01 -4.78 28.64
C ASP A 182 -5.69 -4.57 27.88
N LEU A 183 -5.10 -5.65 27.36
CA LEU A 183 -3.84 -5.60 26.61
C LEU A 183 -4.00 -5.04 25.20
N ASN A 184 -5.25 -4.81 24.76
CA ASN A 184 -5.60 -4.39 23.41
C ASN A 184 -4.92 -5.27 22.34
N PHE A 185 -4.80 -6.57 22.64
CA PHE A 185 -3.95 -7.49 21.91
C PHE A 185 -4.28 -7.51 20.42
N GLY A 186 -5.56 -7.69 20.07
CA GLY A 186 -6.00 -7.75 18.67
C GLY A 186 -5.56 -6.52 17.86
N ASN A 187 -5.70 -5.31 18.40
CA ASN A 187 -5.31 -4.09 17.69
C ASN A 187 -3.78 -3.94 17.58
N ARG A 188 -3.03 -4.29 18.63
CA ARG A 188 -1.55 -4.26 18.61
C ARG A 188 -0.99 -5.28 17.64
N ALA A 189 -1.51 -6.51 17.68
CA ALA A 189 -1.16 -7.59 16.76
C ALA A 189 -1.52 -7.23 15.31
N ALA A 190 -2.68 -6.62 15.08
CA ALA A 190 -3.07 -6.13 13.74
C ALA A 190 -2.11 -5.04 13.23
N GLY A 191 -1.72 -4.07 14.07
CA GLY A 191 -0.75 -3.05 13.70
C GLY A 191 0.65 -3.60 13.37
N ILE A 192 1.11 -4.59 14.15
CA ILE A 192 2.36 -5.32 13.88
C ILE A 192 2.24 -6.11 12.58
N SER A 193 1.15 -6.85 12.40
CA SER A 193 0.88 -7.66 11.20
C SER A 193 0.87 -6.81 9.93
N ALA A 194 0.15 -5.69 9.96
CA ALA A 194 0.08 -4.75 8.84
C ALA A 194 1.47 -4.20 8.49
N SER A 195 2.30 -3.93 9.52
CA SER A 195 3.66 -3.47 9.30
C SER A 195 4.57 -4.54 8.70
N LEU A 196 4.51 -5.76 9.22
CA LEU A 196 5.35 -6.88 8.79
C LEU A 196 4.99 -7.41 7.40
N PHE A 197 3.70 -7.59 7.14
CA PHE A 197 3.23 -8.36 5.98
C PHE A 197 2.60 -7.51 4.87
N ASP A 198 1.99 -6.39 5.23
CA ASP A 198 1.46 -5.42 4.25
C ASP A 198 2.43 -4.27 3.99
N GLY A 199 3.46 -4.15 4.84
CA GLY A 199 4.52 -3.15 4.72
C GLY A 199 4.06 -1.75 5.10
N TRP A 200 3.00 -1.60 5.90
CA TRP A 200 2.48 -0.30 6.30
C TRP A 200 3.25 0.27 7.49
N ARG A 201 3.51 1.57 7.53
CA ARG A 201 4.23 2.16 8.67
C ARG A 201 3.39 2.08 9.96
N PRO A 202 4.02 1.81 11.12
CA PRO A 202 3.31 1.63 12.40
C PRO A 202 2.70 2.93 12.95
N TYR A 203 3.26 4.09 12.61
CA TYR A 203 2.78 5.41 13.06
C TYR A 203 2.70 6.37 11.87
N PRO A 204 1.48 6.74 11.42
CA PRO A 204 1.33 7.64 10.30
C PRO A 204 1.55 9.10 10.70
N SER A 205 2.23 9.86 9.85
CA SER A 205 2.31 11.31 10.01
C SER A 205 0.93 11.95 9.80
N LYS A 206 0.65 13.02 10.55
CA LYS A 206 -0.54 13.85 10.30
C LYS A 206 -0.47 14.45 8.90
N LYS A 207 -1.58 14.36 8.16
CA LYS A 207 -1.68 14.85 6.79
C LYS A 207 -2.32 16.24 6.77
N PRO A 208 -1.86 17.15 5.89
CA PRO A 208 -2.56 18.41 5.67
C PRO A 208 -3.95 18.14 5.08
N PRO A 209 -4.92 19.05 5.26
CA PRO A 209 -6.18 18.97 4.55
C PRO A 209 -5.93 19.05 3.04
N LEU A 210 -6.55 18.16 2.28
CA LEU A 210 -6.45 18.12 0.82
C LEU A 210 -7.78 18.54 0.20
N ALA A 211 -7.71 19.19 -0.96
CA ALA A 211 -8.89 19.38 -1.79
C ALA A 211 -9.35 18.03 -2.36
N ALA A 212 -10.64 17.89 -2.63
CA ALA A 212 -11.19 16.66 -3.20
C ALA A 212 -10.55 16.34 -4.57
N PRO A 213 -10.28 15.04 -4.86
CA PRO A 213 -9.88 14.59 -6.19
C PRO A 213 -10.91 14.96 -7.25
N VAL A 214 -10.45 15.30 -8.45
CA VAL A 214 -11.35 15.60 -9.58
C VAL A 214 -11.45 14.39 -10.49
N PRO A 215 -12.65 13.86 -10.80
CA PRO A 215 -12.79 12.70 -11.68
C PRO A 215 -12.24 12.94 -13.10
N GLY A 216 -11.57 11.93 -13.64
CA GLY A 216 -11.15 11.88 -15.04
C GLY A 216 -9.81 12.55 -15.35
N LEU A 217 -9.18 12.07 -16.42
CA LEU A 217 -7.96 12.64 -16.97
C LEU A 217 -8.24 13.99 -17.62
N TYR A 218 -7.42 15.01 -17.33
CA TYR A 218 -7.46 16.22 -18.15
C TYR A 218 -7.07 15.85 -19.58
N ARG A 219 -7.94 16.18 -20.53
CA ARG A 219 -7.54 16.20 -21.94
C ARG A 219 -6.36 17.16 -22.04
N ARG A 220 -5.16 16.65 -22.37
CA ARG A 220 -4.11 17.51 -22.93
C ARG A 220 -4.79 18.31 -24.03
N HIS A 221 -4.77 19.64 -23.93
CA HIS A 221 -5.29 20.50 -24.98
C HIS A 221 -4.76 19.97 -26.32
N ARG A 222 -5.65 19.47 -27.19
CA ARG A 222 -5.28 19.38 -28.60
C ARG A 222 -4.92 20.82 -29.00
N PRO A 223 -3.75 21.07 -29.61
CA PRO A 223 -3.57 22.34 -30.29
C PRO A 223 -4.76 22.46 -31.24
N CYS A 224 -5.55 23.51 -31.05
CA CYS A 224 -6.62 23.84 -31.97
C CYS A 224 -5.93 24.00 -33.33
N ARG A 225 -6.04 23.00 -34.21
CA ARG A 225 -5.77 23.20 -35.63
C ARG A 225 -6.87 24.16 -36.09
N ARG A 226 -6.63 25.47 -35.93
CA ARG A 226 -7.24 26.45 -36.80
C ARG A 226 -6.75 26.06 -38.19
N ASN A 227 -7.64 25.44 -38.95
CA ASN A 227 -7.52 25.34 -40.40
C ASN A 227 -7.43 26.77 -40.93
N LEU A 228 -6.22 27.27 -41.12
CA LEU A 228 -5.95 28.35 -42.06
C LEU A 228 -5.90 27.70 -43.44
N THR A 229 -7.05 27.28 -43.94
CA THR A 229 -7.23 27.00 -45.36
C THR A 229 -7.57 28.31 -46.05
N ALA A 230 -6.51 28.90 -46.60
CA ALA A 230 -6.44 29.60 -47.88
C ALA A 230 -7.74 30.23 -48.43
N ASP A 231 -7.84 31.55 -48.26
CA ASP A 231 -8.50 32.41 -49.25
C ASP A 231 -7.40 33.05 -50.11
N PHE A 232 -7.15 32.47 -51.28
CA PHE A 232 -6.55 33.21 -52.39
C PHE A 232 -7.68 33.92 -53.13
N PRO A 233 -7.70 35.25 -53.22
CA PRO A 233 -8.58 35.90 -54.17
C PRO A 233 -8.01 35.65 -55.58
N LYS A 234 -8.82 35.01 -56.44
CA LYS A 234 -8.65 35.12 -57.88
C LYS A 234 -8.95 36.56 -58.26
N LEU A 235 -7.97 37.26 -58.85
CA LEU A 235 -8.12 38.22 -59.94
C LEU A 235 -6.80 38.27 -60.71
#